data_AF-A0A349TFT1-F1
#
_entry.id   AF-A0A349TFT1-F1
#
_cell.length_a   1.000
_cell.length_b   1.000
_cell.length_c   1.000
_cell.angle_alpha   90.00
_cell.angle_beta   90.00
_cell.angle_gamma   90.00
#
_symmetry.space_group_name_H-M   'P 1'
#
loop_
_entity.id
_entity.type
_entity.pdbx_description
1 polymer ?
#
loop_
_entity_poly.entity_id
_entity_poly.type
_entity_poly.pdbx_seq_one_letter_code
_entity_poly.pdbx_strand_id
1 'polypeptide(L)'
;AEIAFKHVRNGGGPVLMECSTYRYRGHSMSDPAKYRTREEVQDVREHRDPIEGLKKILIDKGKDEAELKAIDKAIRAQVSESADFAENSPEPDPAELYTDVLVEEY
;
A
#
# COMPACT_ATOMS: atom_id res chain seq x y z
N ALA A 1 -11.58 3.24 12.35
CA ALA A 1 -11.92 4.58 11.83
C ALA A 1 -13.40 4.96 12.01
N GLU A 2 -14.32 4.01 12.19
CA GLU A 2 -15.78 4.25 12.31
C GLU A 2 -16.19 5.40 13.25
N ILE A 3 -15.54 5.55 14.40
CA ILE A 3 -15.82 6.65 15.34
C ILE A 3 -15.56 8.02 14.71
N ALA A 4 -14.39 8.19 14.07
CA ALA A 4 -14.02 9.43 13.40
C ALA A 4 -14.92 9.70 12.19
N PHE A 5 -15.23 8.67 11.39
CA PHE A 5 -16.16 8.80 10.27
C PHE A 5 -17.54 9.27 10.72
N LYS A 6 -18.08 8.66 11.77
CA LYS A 6 -19.38 9.05 12.33
C LYS A 6 -19.35 10.50 12.82
N HIS A 7 -18.29 10.92 13.52
CA HIS A 7 -18.15 12.28 14.00
C HIS A 7 -18.17 13.31 12.86
N VAL A 8 -17.31 13.11 11.84
CA VAL A 8 -17.20 14.04 10.70
C VAL A 8 -18.52 14.07 9.91
N ARG A 9 -19.11 12.91 9.61
CA ARG A 9 -20.38 12.82 8.85
C ARG A 9 -21.57 13.42 9.58
N ASN A 10 -21.55 13.43 10.91
CA ASN A 10 -22.61 14.03 11.72
C ASN A 10 -22.39 15.54 11.97
N GLY A 11 -21.43 16.17 11.27
CA GLY A 11 -21.17 17.61 11.40
C GLY A 11 -20.36 17.99 12.64
N GLY A 12 -19.67 17.03 13.26
CA GLY A 12 -18.83 17.30 14.44
C GLY A 12 -17.57 18.12 14.16
N GLY A 13 -17.22 18.31 12.88
CA GLY A 13 -15.99 18.98 12.45
C GLY A 13 -14.84 17.99 12.18
N PRO A 14 -13.63 18.50 11.95
CA PRO A 14 -12.46 17.69 11.60
C PRO A 14 -11.91 16.92 12.81
N VAL A 15 -11.25 15.80 12.54
CA VAL A 15 -10.58 14.94 13.54
C VAL A 15 -9.14 14.67 13.09
N LEU A 16 -8.20 14.71 14.04
CA LEU A 16 -6.84 14.22 13.82
C LEU A 16 -6.76 12.73 14.23
N MET A 17 -6.18 11.91 13.35
CA MET A 17 -5.91 10.49 13.63
C MET A 17 -4.46 10.18 13.31
N GLU A 18 -3.70 9.82 14.33
CA GLU A 18 -2.32 9.34 14.15
C GLU A 18 -2.33 7.83 13.91
N CYS A 19 -1.82 7.40 12.75
CA CYS A 19 -1.61 6.00 12.44
C CYS A 19 -0.12 5.66 12.57
N SER A 20 0.31 5.30 13.78
CA SER A 20 1.71 4.92 14.02
C SER A 20 2.03 3.60 13.31
N THR A 21 2.76 3.69 12.20
CA THR A 21 3.13 2.56 11.32
C THR A 21 4.62 2.58 10.99
N TYR A 22 5.10 1.65 10.15
CA TYR A 22 6.50 1.50 9.83
C TYR A 22 6.74 1.20 8.35
N ARG A 23 7.74 1.85 7.74
CA ARG A 23 8.18 1.58 6.36
C ARG A 23 9.40 0.65 6.35
N TYR A 24 9.31 -0.44 5.58
CA TYR A 24 10.45 -1.38 5.49
C TYR A 24 11.57 -0.88 4.58
N ARG A 25 11.24 -0.21 3.48
CA ARG A 25 12.23 0.38 2.56
C ARG A 25 12.65 1.78 3.04
N GLY A 26 13.71 2.31 2.43
CA GLY A 26 14.18 3.68 2.62
C GLY A 26 13.12 4.73 2.28
N HIS A 27 13.49 6.00 2.42
CA HIS A 27 12.58 7.11 2.11
C HIS A 27 12.15 7.10 0.63
N SER A 28 13.06 6.71 -0.26
CA SER A 28 12.84 6.58 -1.70
C SER A 28 13.76 5.47 -2.27
N MET A 29 13.71 5.24 -3.59
CA MET A 29 14.64 4.31 -4.26
C MET A 29 16.11 4.71 -4.15
N SER A 30 16.41 5.99 -3.93
CA SER A 30 17.78 6.49 -3.78
C SER A 30 18.28 6.47 -2.33
N ASP A 31 17.41 6.23 -1.34
CA ASP A 31 17.77 6.23 0.08
C ASP A 31 18.01 4.79 0.60
N PRO A 32 19.24 4.43 0.96
CA PRO A 32 19.55 3.12 1.54
C PRO A 32 19.21 2.99 3.04
N ALA A 33 18.65 4.03 3.70
CA ALA A 33 18.20 4.03 5.09
C ALA A 33 19.31 3.85 6.15
N LYS A 34 20.46 4.52 5.98
CA LYS A 34 21.63 4.41 6.89
C LYS A 34 21.43 4.98 8.31
N TYR A 35 20.31 5.65 8.57
CA TYR A 35 19.97 6.27 9.86
C TYR A 35 19.25 5.33 10.85
N ARG A 36 19.06 4.06 10.48
CA ARG A 36 18.45 3.03 11.33
C ARG A 36 19.14 1.69 11.10
N THR A 37 19.00 0.78 12.05
CA THR A 37 19.64 -0.54 11.98
C THR A 37 18.80 -1.51 11.15
N ARG A 38 19.42 -2.57 10.64
CA ARG A 38 18.69 -3.63 9.93
C ARG A 38 17.85 -4.45 10.91
N GLU A 39 18.36 -4.59 12.13
CA GLU A 39 17.76 -5.29 13.25
C GLU A 39 16.44 -4.65 13.66
N GLU A 40 16.36 -3.31 13.73
CA GLU A 40 15.11 -2.59 14.00
C GLU A 40 14.05 -2.89 12.93
N VAL A 41 14.42 -2.82 11.66
CA VAL A 41 13.48 -3.08 10.55
C VAL A 41 13.01 -4.54 10.57
N GLN A 42 13.92 -5.48 10.87
CA GLN A 42 13.61 -6.89 10.92
C GLN A 42 12.69 -7.23 12.10
N ASP A 43 12.95 -6.67 13.29
CA ASP A 43 12.10 -6.84 14.47
C ASP A 43 10.66 -6.40 14.18
N VAL A 44 10.48 -5.22 13.58
CA VAL A 44 9.15 -4.74 13.21
C VAL A 44 8.50 -5.65 12.18
N ARG A 45 9.23 -6.14 11.19
CA ARG A 45 8.69 -7.06 10.18
C ARG A 45 8.26 -8.41 10.79
N GLU A 46 9.03 -8.96 11.72
CA GLU A 46 8.72 -10.26 12.31
C GLU A 46 7.56 -10.20 13.31
N HIS A 47 7.50 -9.12 14.08
CA HIS A 47 6.58 -9.03 15.22
C HIS A 47 5.38 -8.11 15.00
N ARG A 48 5.43 -7.21 14.01
CA ARG A 48 4.41 -6.16 13.80
C ARG A 48 3.95 -6.04 12.35
N ASP A 49 4.24 -7.02 11.51
CA ASP A 49 3.71 -7.03 10.14
C ASP A 49 2.18 -7.18 10.16
N PRO A 50 1.44 -6.24 9.53
CA PRO A 50 -0.02 -6.25 9.59
C PRO A 50 -0.66 -7.40 8.80
N ILE A 51 0.00 -7.90 7.75
CA ILE A 51 -0.50 -8.99 6.91
C ILE A 51 -0.32 -10.32 7.65
N GLU A 52 0.87 -10.57 8.20
CA GLU A 52 1.12 -11.77 9.00
C GLU A 52 0.29 -11.78 10.29
N GLY A 53 0.11 -10.61 10.93
CA GLY A 53 -0.77 -10.46 12.09
C GLY A 53 -2.22 -10.81 11.76
N LEU A 54 -2.76 -10.29 10.65
CA LEU A 54 -4.11 -10.61 10.21
C LEU A 54 -4.26 -12.08 9.80
N LYS A 55 -3.27 -12.64 9.10
CA LYS A 55 -3.24 -14.06 8.70
C LYS A 55 -3.41 -14.97 9.91
N LYS A 56 -2.65 -14.74 10.99
CA LYS A 56 -2.78 -15.49 12.25
C LYS A 56 -4.20 -15.40 12.81
N ILE A 57 -4.75 -14.19 12.91
CA ILE A 57 -6.12 -13.95 13.40
C ILE A 57 -7.17 -14.71 12.56
N LEU A 58 -7.00 -14.76 11.23
CA LEU A 58 -7.92 -15.46 10.34
C LEU A 58 -7.84 -16.98 10.52
N ILE A 59 -6.63 -17.53 10.62
CA ILE A 59 -6.42 -18.96 10.86
C ILE A 59 -7.01 -19.37 12.22
N ASP A 60 -6.77 -18.59 13.28
CA ASP A 60 -7.35 -18.82 14.61
C ASP A 60 -8.88 -18.78 14.60
N LYS A 61 -9.49 -18.05 13.65
CA LYS A 61 -10.93 -18.00 13.41
C LYS A 61 -11.45 -19.08 12.46
N GLY A 62 -10.62 -20.04 12.09
CA GLY A 62 -10.98 -21.21 11.29
C GLY A 62 -10.90 -21.00 9.77
N LYS A 63 -10.16 -19.99 9.29
CA LYS A 63 -9.84 -19.89 7.86
C LYS A 63 -8.74 -20.86 7.48
N ASP A 64 -8.89 -21.49 6.31
CA ASP A 64 -7.91 -22.42 5.80
C ASP A 64 -6.68 -21.67 5.25
N GLU A 65 -5.49 -22.12 5.64
CA GLU A 65 -4.24 -21.57 5.14
C GLU A 65 -4.10 -21.76 3.62
N ALA A 66 -4.69 -22.83 3.05
CA ALA A 66 -4.68 -23.06 1.61
C ALA A 66 -5.47 -21.98 0.85
N GLU A 67 -6.59 -21.50 1.40
CA GLU A 67 -7.36 -20.39 0.83
C GLU A 67 -6.54 -19.09 0.84
N LEU A 68 -5.82 -18.81 1.94
CA LEU A 68 -4.97 -17.62 2.04
C LEU A 68 -3.81 -17.67 1.05
N LYS A 69 -3.18 -18.84 0.89
CA LYS A 69 -2.13 -19.04 -0.14
C LYS A 69 -2.67 -18.90 -1.56
N ALA A 70 -3.91 -19.32 -1.81
CA ALA A 70 -4.56 -19.12 -3.11
C ALA A 70 -4.76 -17.63 -3.42
N ILE A 71 -5.16 -16.82 -2.42
CA ILE A 71 -5.25 -15.36 -2.54
C ILE A 71 -3.88 -14.75 -2.87
N ASP A 72 -2.83 -15.12 -2.13
CA ASP A 72 -1.47 -14.63 -2.39
C ASP A 72 -1.00 -14.94 -3.82
N LYS A 73 -1.30 -16.15 -4.31
CA LYS A 73 -0.97 -16.56 -5.67
C LYS A 73 -1.74 -15.73 -6.71
N ALA A 74 -3.03 -15.51 -6.51
CA ALA A 74 -3.86 -14.70 -7.41
C ALA A 74 -3.36 -13.25 -7.47
N ILE A 75 -3.06 -12.64 -6.32
CA ILE A 75 -2.54 -11.27 -6.26
C ILE A 75 -1.18 -11.17 -6.95
N ARG A 76 -0.27 -12.15 -6.74
CA ARG A 76 1.03 -12.16 -7.43
C ARG A 76 0.88 -12.23 -8.94
N ALA A 77 -0.05 -13.04 -9.45
CA ALA A 77 -0.33 -13.10 -10.88
C ALA A 77 -0.84 -11.76 -11.41
N GLN A 78 -1.80 -11.13 -10.72
CA GLN A 78 -2.34 -9.83 -11.11
C GLN A 78 -1.28 -8.72 -11.09
N VAL A 79 -0.41 -8.71 -10.07
CA VAL A 79 0.69 -7.73 -9.97
C VAL A 79 1.70 -7.94 -11.10
N SER A 80 2.04 -9.18 -11.44
CA SER A 80 2.93 -9.48 -12.57
C SER A 80 2.34 -9.01 -13.88
N GLU A 81 1.07 -9.33 -14.16
CA GLU A 81 0.38 -8.89 -15.37
C GLU A 81 0.31 -7.35 -15.47
N SER A 82 0.08 -6.68 -14.34
CA SER A 82 0.07 -5.21 -14.28
C SER A 82 1.45 -4.61 -14.54
N ALA A 83 2.51 -5.24 -14.04
CA ALA A 83 3.89 -4.82 -14.28
C ALA A 83 4.28 -5.03 -15.74
N ASP A 84 3.95 -6.19 -16.32
CA ASP A 84 4.20 -6.50 -17.72
C ASP A 84 3.45 -5.51 -18.64
N PHE A 85 2.20 -5.18 -18.31
CA PHE A 85 1.45 -4.15 -19.04
C PHE A 85 2.12 -2.78 -18.94
N ALA A 86 2.55 -2.36 -17.75
CA ALA A 86 3.20 -1.07 -17.54
C ALA A 86 4.56 -0.97 -18.26
N GLU A 87 5.36 -2.04 -18.26
CA GLU A 87 6.67 -2.07 -18.95
C GLU A 87 6.55 -2.08 -20.48
N ASN A 88 5.48 -2.67 -21.01
CA ASN A 88 5.26 -2.78 -22.46
C ASN A 88 4.33 -1.70 -23.03
N SER A 89 3.74 -0.86 -22.17
CA SER A 89 2.93 0.26 -22.63
C SER A 89 3.82 1.28 -23.36
N PRO A 90 3.37 1.83 -24.50
CA PRO A 90 4.12 2.86 -25.18
C PRO A 90 4.21 4.11 -24.29
N GLU A 91 5.33 4.82 -24.42
CA GLU A 91 5.41 6.19 -23.90
C GLU A 91 4.33 7.07 -24.56
N PRO A 92 3.85 8.12 -23.86
CA PRO A 92 2.89 9.07 -24.44
C PRO A 92 3.41 9.72 -25.73
N ASP A 93 2.51 10.10 -26.63
CA ASP A 93 2.90 10.85 -27.82
C ASP A 93 3.50 12.21 -27.39
N PRO A 94 4.67 12.63 -27.90
CA PRO A 94 5.21 13.96 -27.61
C PRO A 94 4.26 15.12 -27.87
N ALA A 95 3.26 14.96 -28.75
CA ALA A 95 2.20 15.95 -28.97
C ALA A 95 1.32 16.18 -27.73
N GLU A 96 1.23 15.20 -26.83
CA GLU A 96 0.49 15.29 -25.56
C GLU A 96 1.21 16.13 -24.50
N LEU A 97 2.44 16.60 -24.75
CA LEU A 97 3.21 17.40 -23.81
C LEU A 97 2.46 18.64 -23.27
N TYR A 98 1.55 19.20 -24.06
CA TYR A 98 0.81 20.42 -23.73
C TYR A 98 -0.66 20.17 -23.32
N THR A 99 -1.08 18.91 -23.19
CA THR A 99 -2.43 18.60 -22.71
C THR A 99 -2.53 18.79 -21.20
N ASP A 100 -3.76 18.88 -20.67
CA ASP A 100 -4.06 18.93 -19.24
C ASP A 100 -3.46 20.11 -18.45
N VAL A 101 -2.97 21.15 -19.14
CA VAL A 101 -2.53 22.41 -18.51
C VAL A 101 -3.72 23.26 -18.07
N LEU A 102 -4.77 23.29 -18.88
CA LEU A 102 -6.06 23.93 -18.61
C LEU A 102 -7.19 22.93 -18.89
N VAL A 103 -8.34 23.12 -18.26
CA VAL A 103 -9.52 22.25 -18.42
C VAL A 103 -10.14 22.38 -19.83
N GLU A 104 -9.95 23.53 -20.47
CA GLU A 104 -10.46 23.83 -21.81
C GLU A 104 -9.29 24.01 -22.78
N GLU A 105 -9.45 23.48 -24.00
CA GLU A 105 -8.57 23.77 -25.13
C GLU A 105 -8.94 25.15 -25.70
N TYR A 106 -7.98 26.07 -25.76
CA TYR A 106 -8.13 27.40 -26.33
C TYR A 106 -7.36 27.52 -27.64
#